data_AF-A0A2C6WMH3-F1
#
_entry.id   AF-A0A2C6WMH3-F1
#
_cell.length_a   1.000
_cell.length_b   1.000
_cell.length_c   1.000
_cell.angle_alpha   90.00
_cell.angle_beta   90.00
_cell.angle_gamma   90.00
#
_symmetry.space_group_name_H-M   'P 1'
#
loop_
_entity.id
_entity.type
_entity.pdbx_description
1 polymer ?
#
loop_
_entity_poly.entity_id
_entity_poly.type
_entity_poly.pdbx_seq_one_letter_code
_entity_poly.pdbx_strand_id
1 'polypeptide(L)' 'MKTDRLTHVLLLIAGLLLFVNGICAFEQSLPMLLISSLLLISGVCVSGIAVKLFWFNSNHRNVKLEEDA' A
#
# COMPACT_ATOMS: atom_id res chain seq x y z
N MET A 1 -16.11 -6.38 13.41
CA MET A 1 -15.45 -5.78 12.23
C MET A 1 -13.99 -5.47 12.53
N LYS A 2 -13.12 -6.49 12.61
CA LYS A 2 -11.65 -6.35 12.80
C LYS A 2 -10.88 -6.45 11.47
N THR A 3 -11.61 -6.73 10.40
CA THR A 3 -11.11 -6.98 9.04
C THR A 3 -10.43 -5.75 8.44
N ASP A 4 -10.90 -4.53 8.74
CA ASP A 4 -10.32 -3.30 8.20
C ASP A 4 -8.83 -3.15 8.48
N ARG A 5 -8.37 -3.49 9.69
CA ARG A 5 -6.95 -3.38 10.03
C ARG A 5 -6.11 -4.48 9.38
N LEU A 6 -6.63 -5.70 9.33
CA LEU A 6 -5.93 -6.81 8.69
C LEU A 6 -5.83 -6.60 7.18
N THR A 7 -6.91 -6.22 6.51
CA THR A 7 -6.91 -5.87 5.08
C THR A 7 -5.91 -4.78 4.79
N HIS A 8 -5.77 -3.79 5.68
CA HIS A 8 -4.81 -2.71 5.51
C HIS A 8 -3.35 -3.18 5.56
N VAL A 9 -3.02 -3.98 6.57
CA VAL A 9 -1.69 -4.57 6.73
C VAL A 9 -1.40 -5.53 5.56
N LEU A 10 -2.40 -6.29 5.12
CA LEU A 10 -2.29 -7.18 3.97
C LEU A 10 -2.07 -6.42 2.67
N LEU A 11 -2.73 -5.27 2.47
CA LEU A 11 -2.52 -4.39 1.31
C LEU A 11 -1.09 -3.84 1.28
N LEU A 12 -0.59 -3.43 2.46
CA LEU A 12 0.76 -2.89 2.61
C LEU A 12 1.81 -3.96 2.31
N ILE A 13 1.63 -5.17 2.85
CA ILE A 13 2.50 -6.32 2.57
C ILE A 13 2.43 -6.69 1.08
N ALA A 14 1.23 -6.74 0.49
CA ALA A 14 1.05 -7.05 -0.93
C ALA A 14 1.74 -6.01 -1.83
N GLY A 15 1.63 -4.72 -1.51
CA GLY A 15 2.33 -3.65 -2.22
C GLY A 15 3.85 -3.77 -2.14
N LEU A 16 4.39 -4.13 -0.95
CA LEU A 16 5.82 -4.38 -0.77
C LEU A 16 6.31 -5.60 -1.56
N LEU A 17 5.56 -6.71 -1.54
CA LEU A 17 5.89 -7.91 -2.33
C LEU A 17 5.87 -7.61 -3.82
N LEU A 18 4.88 -6.86 -4.31
CA LEU A 18 4.80 -6.40 -5.70
C LEU A 18 6.00 -5.54 -6.10
N PHE A 19 6.40 -4.62 -5.22
CA PHE A 19 7.52 -3.71 -5.43
C PHE A 19 8.86 -4.47 -5.51
N VAL A 20 9.13 -5.36 -4.56
CA VAL A 20 10.34 -6.19 -4.56
C VAL A 20 10.35 -7.12 -5.78
N ASN A 21 9.20 -7.73 -6.14
CA ASN A 21 9.09 -8.58 -7.32
C ASN A 21 9.34 -7.78 -8.62
N GLY A 22 8.81 -6.56 -8.72
CA GLY A 22 9.14 -5.63 -9.80
C GLY A 22 10.64 -5.37 -9.91
N ILE A 23 11.30 -5.00 -8.80
CA ILE A 23 12.75 -4.73 -8.79
C ILE A 23 13.57 -5.96 -9.18
N CYS A 24 13.26 -7.14 -8.63
CA CYS A 24 13.97 -8.37 -8.96
C CYS A 24 13.72 -8.83 -10.41
N ALA A 25 12.56 -8.53 -10.98
CA ALA A 25 12.21 -8.87 -12.36
C ALA A 25 12.85 -7.92 -13.41
N PHE A 26 13.48 -6.83 -12.97
CA PHE A 26 14.05 -5.81 -13.87
C PHE A 26 15.25 -6.31 -14.69
N GLU A 27 15.93 -7.37 -14.22
CA GLU A 27 17.16 -7.89 -14.84
C GLU A 27 16.92 -8.77 -16.07
N GLN A 28 15.70 -9.28 -16.32
CA GLN A 28 15.50 -10.40 -17.23
C GLN A 28 14.54 -10.07 -18.40
N SER A 29 15.06 -9.47 -19.47
CA SER A 29 14.39 -9.26 -20.79
C SER A 29 13.37 -8.09 -20.88
N LEU A 30 13.29 -7.49 -22.09
CA LEU A 30 12.38 -6.37 -22.44
C LEU A 30 10.91 -6.51 -22.00
N PRO A 31 10.21 -7.65 -22.21
CA PRO A 31 8.83 -7.80 -21.76
C PRO A 31 8.70 -7.82 -20.23
N MET A 32 9.73 -8.31 -19.52
CA MET A 32 9.74 -8.38 -18.06
C MET A 32 9.97 -7.00 -17.43
N LEU A 33 10.68 -6.10 -18.13
CA LEU A 33 10.88 -4.70 -17.73
C LEU A 33 9.55 -3.91 -17.79
N LEU A 34 8.72 -4.14 -18.80
CA LEU A 34 7.37 -3.57 -18.90
C LEU A 34 6.47 -4.00 -17.74
N ILE A 35 6.46 -5.30 -17.45
CA ILE A 35 5.64 -5.87 -16.36
C ILE A 35 6.18 -5.43 -15.00
N SER A 36 7.50 -5.41 -14.82
CA SER A 36 8.19 -4.89 -13.66
C SER A 36 7.79 -3.44 -13.37
N SER A 37 7.83 -2.57 -14.38
CA SER A 37 7.47 -1.15 -14.24
C SER A 37 5.99 -0.97 -13.84
N LEU A 38 5.08 -1.75 -14.42
CA LEU A 38 3.66 -1.76 -14.04
C LEU A 38 3.45 -2.25 -12.59
N LEU A 39 4.16 -3.30 -12.18
CA LEU A 39 4.13 -3.83 -10.80
C LEU A 39 4.66 -2.80 -9.80
N LEU A 40 5.72 -2.08 -10.15
CA LEU A 40 6.34 -1.04 -9.33
C LEU A 40 5.37 0.13 -9.11
N ILE A 41 4.72 0.61 -10.17
CA ILE A 41 3.68 1.66 -10.11
C ILE A 41 2.48 1.20 -9.29
N SER A 42 2.02 -0.04 -9.50
CA SER A 42 0.92 -0.63 -8.74
C SER A 42 1.23 -0.72 -7.25
N GLY A 43 2.44 -1.18 -6.88
CA GLY A 43 2.90 -1.25 -5.49
C GLY A 43 2.97 0.11 -4.79
N VAL A 44 3.43 1.16 -5.50
CA VAL A 44 3.46 2.55 -4.99
C VAL A 44 2.05 3.09 -4.82
N CYS A 45 1.16 2.88 -5.79
CA CYS A 45 -0.26 3.29 -5.69
C CYS A 45 -0.96 2.62 -4.51
N VAL A 46 -0.80 1.30 -4.36
CA VAL A 46 -1.40 0.52 -3.27
C VAL A 46 -0.86 0.97 -1.91
N SER A 47 0.45 1.21 -1.80
CA SER A 47 1.04 1.77 -0.58
C SER A 47 0.53 3.18 -0.29
N GLY A 48 0.38 4.03 -1.31
CA GLY A 48 -0.18 5.38 -1.15
C GLY A 48 -1.62 5.37 -0.68
N ILE A 49 -2.46 4.47 -1.21
CA ILE A 49 -3.85 4.29 -0.75
C ILE A 49 -3.87 3.80 0.70
N ALA A 50 -3.02 2.84 1.06
CA ALA A 50 -2.92 2.35 2.43
C ALA A 50 -2.47 3.44 3.41
N VAL A 51 -1.43 4.21 3.06
CA VAL A 51 -0.97 5.36 3.88
C VAL A 51 -2.07 6.42 3.99
N LYS A 52 -2.73 6.77 2.89
CA LYS A 52 -3.81 7.77 2.87
C LYS A 52 -4.98 7.34 3.74
N LEU A 53 -5.42 6.09 3.63
CA LEU A 53 -6.51 5.55 4.42
C LEU A 53 -6.10 5.41 5.90
N PHE A 54 -4.84 5.11 6.19
CA PHE A 54 -4.30 5.07 7.55
C PHE A 54 -4.28 6.46 8.18
N TRP A 55 -3.82 7.46 7.42
CA TRP A 55 -3.80 8.85 7.84
C TRP A 55 -5.21 9.39 8.08
N PHE A 56 -6.13 9.12 7.15
CA PHE A 56 -7.55 9.49 7.27
C PHE A 56 -8.20 8.87 8.52
N ASN A 57 -7.99 7.57 8.73
CA ASN A 57 -8.50 6.88 9.91
C ASN A 57 -7.86 7.40 11.21
N SER A 58 -6.60 7.82 11.19
CA SER A 58 -5.95 8.43 12.36
C SER A 58 -6.47 9.84 12.65
N ASN A 59 -6.81 10.62 11.62
CA ASN A 59 -7.43 11.93 11.76
C ASN A 59 -8.82 11.83 12.40
N HIS A 60 -9.63 10.86 11.97
CA HIS A 60 -10.97 10.63 12.54
C HIS A 60 -10.95 10.17 14.01
N ARG A 61 -9.84 9.60 14.49
CA ARG A 61 -9.65 9.30 15.92
C ARG A 61 -9.30 10.52 16.76
N ASN A 62 -8.58 11.50 16.20
CA ASN A 62 -8.18 12.69 16.94
C ASN A 62 -9.36 13.64 17.15
N VAL A 63 -10.23 13.80 16.14
CA VAL A 63 -11.45 14.63 16.26
C VAL A 63 -12.37 14.11 17.36
N LYS A 64 -12.49 12.79 17.52
CA LYS A 64 -13.32 12.19 18.56
C LYS A 64 -12.80 12.44 19.99
N LEU A 65 -11.48 12.55 20.16
CA LEU A 65 -10.86 12.84 21.46
C LEU A 65 -11.02 14.32 21.86
N GLU A 66 -11.23 15.20 20.90
CA GLU A 66 -11.48 16.63 21.15
C GLU A 66 -12.96 16.91 21.46
N GLU A 67 -13.90 16.09 20.94
CA GLU A 67 -15.32 16.15 21.33
C GLU A 67 -15.61 15.49 22.70
N ASP A 68 -14.76 14.58 23.15
CA ASP A 68 -14.88 13.88 24.44
C ASP A 68 -14.10 14.57 25.60
N ALA A 69 -13.50 15.75 25.37
CA ALA A 69 -12.69 16.52 26.34
C ALA A 69 -13.38 17.82 26.77
#